data_AF-A0AAN8KL42-F1
#
_entry.id   AF-A0AAN8KL42-F1
#
_cell.length_a   1.000
_cell.length_b   1.000
_cell.length_c   1.000
_cell.angle_alpha   90.00
_cell.angle_beta   90.00
_cell.angle_gamma   90.00
#
_symmetry.space_group_name_H-M   'P 1'
#
loop_
_entity.id
_entity.type
_entity.pdbx_description
1 polymer ?
#
loop_
_entity_poly.entity_id
_entity_poly.type
_entity_poly.pdbx_seq_one_letter_code
_entity_poly.pdbx_strand_id
1 'polypeptide(L)'
;MDRRRLGWVHKNLAGSRSSDHVALLNAFNMWEEARCGGEDSEMYFCDQKSLSMTTLRMTCEAKNQLRDILINVGFPEDSLLAQPFNFTGPDNRLDVVITLLAMGLYPNVCYHKEKRKVLTQESKAALVNKSSVNCSNQDIKFPSPFFIFGEKIRTRAVSCKQMTMVTPLQLLLFGARTVTFQNELIVLDSWINLKMDFNLAAKVVALRPALEALIVRATKEPEGINEPGEQEESLLGIVRVLSRPNAGRFGLQNDGFNPNQGRGAKVPRMGGYGDRGGGGGGFGGRGGYGGGGYRGGYGGGGGGGYRGGGGGGYRGGYGGGGGGGYRGRGGGGYGGGGRGGYGGGGGFRGGY
;
A
#
# COMPACT_ATOMS: atom_id res chain seq x y z
N MET A 1 -7.69 12.99 13.92
CA MET A 1 -8.03 11.56 14.11
C MET A 1 -6.84 10.72 13.70
N ASP A 2 -6.30 9.91 14.62
CA ASP A 2 -5.12 9.08 14.40
C ASP A 2 -5.46 7.91 13.46
N ARG A 3 -5.41 8.16 12.15
CA ARG A 3 -5.87 7.24 11.08
C ARG A 3 -4.82 6.14 10.86
N ARG A 4 -4.60 5.30 11.87
CA ARG A 4 -3.56 4.24 11.87
C ARG A 4 -3.77 3.15 10.81
N ARG A 5 -4.91 3.14 10.09
CA ARG A 5 -5.24 2.17 9.04
C ARG A 5 -5.56 2.90 7.75
N LEU A 6 -5.15 2.31 6.63
CA LEU A 6 -5.53 2.81 5.31
C LEU A 6 -7.05 2.74 5.10
N GLY A 7 -7.59 3.83 4.55
CA GLY A 7 -8.97 3.89 4.08
C GLY A 7 -9.17 3.06 2.82
N TRP A 8 -10.43 2.84 2.45
CA TRP A 8 -10.80 2.07 1.26
C TRP A 8 -10.21 2.66 -0.03
N VAL A 9 -10.18 3.99 -0.15
CA VAL A 9 -9.59 4.72 -1.28
C VAL A 9 -8.13 4.31 -1.51
N HIS A 10 -7.32 4.23 -0.46
CA HIS A 10 -5.91 3.84 -0.57
C HIS A 10 -5.73 2.37 -0.92
N LYS A 11 -6.60 1.50 -0.39
CA LYS A 11 -6.57 0.06 -0.71
C LYS A 11 -6.88 -0.22 -2.18
N ASN A 12 -7.77 0.57 -2.79
CA ASN A 12 -8.09 0.41 -4.20
C ASN A 12 -6.94 0.74 -5.14
N LEU A 13 -6.00 1.60 -4.71
CA LEU A 13 -4.83 1.93 -5.52
C LEU A 13 -3.93 0.71 -5.77
N ALA A 14 -3.98 -0.31 -4.90
CA ALA A 14 -3.24 -1.56 -5.08
C ALA A 14 -3.72 -2.43 -6.26
N GLY A 15 -4.85 -2.07 -6.88
CA GLY A 15 -5.40 -2.80 -8.03
C GLY A 15 -5.66 -4.27 -7.73
N SER A 16 -5.21 -5.16 -8.62
CA SER A 16 -5.37 -6.62 -8.48
C SER A 16 -4.13 -7.34 -7.93
N ARG A 17 -3.07 -6.61 -7.56
CA ARG A 17 -1.75 -7.19 -7.24
C ARG A 17 -1.41 -7.29 -5.75
N SER A 18 -2.32 -6.89 -4.85
CA SER A 18 -2.11 -7.00 -3.39
C SER A 18 -0.74 -6.47 -2.96
N SER A 19 -0.42 -5.24 -3.40
CA SER A 19 0.91 -4.65 -3.23
C SER A 19 0.84 -3.19 -2.78
N ASP A 20 1.56 -2.89 -1.69
CA ASP A 20 1.78 -1.53 -1.20
C ASP A 20 2.60 -0.71 -2.19
N HIS A 21 3.61 -1.31 -2.81
CA HIS A 21 4.48 -0.63 -3.79
C HIS A 21 3.72 -0.28 -5.06
N VAL A 22 2.87 -1.19 -5.56
CA VAL A 22 1.99 -0.91 -6.71
C VAL A 22 0.97 0.16 -6.35
N ALA A 23 0.43 0.16 -5.12
CA ALA A 23 -0.48 1.21 -4.66
C ALA A 23 0.19 2.59 -4.65
N LEU A 24 1.45 2.66 -4.20
CA LEU A 24 2.24 3.90 -4.23
C LEU A 24 2.55 4.36 -5.65
N LEU A 25 2.94 3.43 -6.54
CA LEU A 25 3.20 3.72 -7.96
C LEU A 25 1.94 4.27 -8.65
N ASN A 26 0.78 3.64 -8.42
CA ASN A 26 -0.48 4.10 -8.96
C ASN A 26 -0.86 5.49 -8.41
N ALA A 27 -0.71 5.71 -7.09
CA ALA A 27 -0.95 7.01 -6.48
C ALA A 27 -0.07 8.12 -7.09
N PHE A 28 1.20 7.79 -7.35
CA PHE A 28 2.17 8.69 -7.94
C PHE A 28 1.84 9.01 -9.40
N ASN A 29 1.50 8.02 -10.22
CA ASN A 29 1.11 8.24 -11.61
C ASN A 29 -0.14 9.12 -11.72
N MET A 30 -1.17 8.86 -10.91
CA MET A 30 -2.38 9.69 -10.86
C MET A 30 -2.07 11.14 -10.42
N TRP A 31 -1.11 11.32 -9.51
CA TRP A 31 -0.67 12.64 -9.10
C TRP A 31 0.13 13.36 -10.19
N GLU A 32 1.01 12.67 -10.92
CA GLU A 32 1.73 13.25 -12.06
C GLU A 32 0.76 13.77 -13.13
N GLU A 33 -0.31 13.01 -13.43
CA GLU A 33 -1.38 13.45 -14.34
C GLU A 33 -2.14 14.68 -13.80
N ALA A 34 -2.49 14.69 -12.52
CA ALA A 34 -3.17 15.83 -11.90
C ALA A 34 -2.31 17.10 -11.90
N ARG A 35 -1.00 16.94 -11.67
CA ARG A 35 -0.01 18.03 -11.69
C ARG A 35 0.10 18.68 -13.06
N CYS A 36 -0.06 17.94 -14.15
CA CYS A 36 -0.13 18.51 -15.51
C CYS A 36 -1.31 19.49 -15.68
N GLY A 37 -2.36 19.35 -14.87
CA GLY A 37 -3.52 20.26 -14.84
C GLY A 37 -3.32 21.55 -14.05
N GLY A 38 -2.13 21.79 -13.48
CA GLY A 38 -1.80 22.97 -12.69
C GLY A 38 -1.88 22.75 -11.17
N GLU A 39 -1.42 23.75 -10.41
CA GLU A 39 -1.25 23.66 -8.96
C GLU A 39 -2.58 23.46 -8.20
N ASP A 40 -3.67 24.09 -8.65
CA ASP A 40 -5.00 23.91 -8.04
C ASP A 40 -5.51 22.47 -8.19
N SER A 41 -5.26 21.85 -9.35
CA SER A 41 -5.63 20.45 -9.63
C SER A 41 -4.78 19.49 -8.79
N GLU A 42 -3.49 19.79 -8.65
CA GLU A 42 -2.57 19.04 -7.79
C GLU A 42 -2.99 19.12 -6.31
N MET A 43 -3.35 20.31 -5.82
CA MET A 43 -3.80 20.55 -4.46
C MET A 43 -5.11 19.81 -4.19
N TYR A 44 -6.07 19.93 -5.09
CA TYR A 44 -7.35 19.24 -5.02
C TYR A 44 -7.18 17.73 -4.98
N PHE A 45 -6.34 17.16 -5.84
CA PHE A 45 -6.05 15.73 -5.85
C PHE A 45 -5.46 15.25 -4.51
N CYS A 46 -4.47 15.99 -3.98
CA CYS A 46 -3.82 15.66 -2.72
C CYS A 46 -4.81 15.70 -1.54
N ASP A 47 -5.68 16.71 -1.48
CA ASP A 47 -6.72 16.81 -0.45
C ASP A 47 -7.71 15.64 -0.55
N GLN A 48 -8.24 15.39 -1.75
CA GLN A 48 -9.19 14.29 -2.00
C GLN A 48 -8.65 12.92 -1.62
N LYS A 49 -7.39 12.65 -1.94
CA LYS A 49 -6.75 11.36 -1.68
C LYS A 49 -6.04 11.31 -0.33
N SER A 50 -6.09 12.39 0.46
CA SER A 50 -5.34 12.52 1.72
C SER A 50 -3.85 12.21 1.57
N LEU A 51 -3.24 12.71 0.50
CA LEU A 51 -1.83 12.53 0.17
C LEU A 51 -1.04 13.81 0.48
N SER A 52 0.24 13.64 0.82
CA SER A 52 1.15 14.76 1.08
C SER A 52 1.75 15.25 -0.24
N MET A 53 1.34 16.44 -0.68
CA MET A 53 1.88 17.10 -1.88
C MET A 53 3.41 17.25 -1.79
N THR A 54 3.93 17.71 -0.64
CA THR A 54 5.37 17.85 -0.41
C THR A 54 6.10 16.52 -0.60
N THR A 55 5.56 15.41 -0.08
CA THR A 55 6.18 14.09 -0.23
C THR A 55 6.20 13.64 -1.69
N LEU A 56 5.13 13.90 -2.45
CA LEU A 56 5.04 13.55 -3.87
C LEU A 56 6.01 14.38 -4.71
N ARG A 57 6.11 15.69 -4.46
CA ARG A 57 7.10 16.57 -5.11
C ARG A 57 8.54 16.13 -4.83
N MET A 58 8.88 15.85 -3.57
CA MET A 58 10.20 15.31 -3.20
C MET A 58 10.49 13.95 -3.87
N THR A 59 9.47 13.08 -3.99
CA THR A 59 9.61 11.79 -4.69
C THR A 59 9.85 11.98 -6.18
N CYS A 60 9.18 12.96 -6.80
CA CYS A 60 9.40 13.31 -8.20
C CYS A 60 10.82 13.83 -8.45
N GLU A 61 11.33 14.68 -7.56
CA GLU A 61 12.71 15.17 -7.64
C GLU A 61 13.72 14.02 -7.52
N ALA A 62 13.53 13.12 -6.55
CA ALA A 62 14.39 11.95 -6.40
C ALA A 62 14.32 11.00 -7.61
N LYS A 63 13.13 10.79 -8.19
CA LYS A 63 12.94 10.02 -9.43
C LYS A 63 13.75 10.63 -10.58
N ASN A 64 13.70 11.95 -10.74
CA ASN A 64 14.42 12.65 -11.80
C ASN A 64 15.94 12.60 -11.58
N GLN A 65 16.41 12.76 -10.34
CA GLN A 65 17.84 12.58 -10.01
C GLN A 65 18.35 11.19 -10.38
N LEU A 66 17.59 10.13 -10.09
CA LEU A 66 17.96 8.77 -10.48
C LEU A 66 17.97 8.59 -12.01
N ARG A 67 17.00 9.18 -12.71
CA ARG A 67 16.95 9.19 -14.18
C ARG A 67 18.19 9.87 -14.75
N ASP A 68 18.54 11.05 -14.25
CA ASP A 68 19.69 11.82 -14.72
C ASP A 68 21.01 11.08 -14.48
N ILE A 69 21.15 10.40 -13.33
CA ILE A 69 22.31 9.54 -13.06
C ILE A 69 22.40 8.41 -14.09
N LEU A 70 21.30 7.74 -14.42
CA LEU A 70 21.31 6.65 -15.41
C LEU A 70 21.68 7.16 -16.81
N ILE A 71 21.11 8.29 -17.23
CA ILE A 71 21.46 8.92 -18.52
C ILE A 71 22.94 9.28 -18.56
N ASN A 72 23.46 9.89 -17.49
CA ASN A 72 24.87 10.28 -17.39
C ASN A 72 25.83 9.09 -17.43
N VAL A 73 25.39 7.89 -17.05
CA VAL A 73 26.16 6.64 -17.13
C VAL A 73 26.09 6.01 -18.53
N GLY A 74 25.24 6.53 -19.43
CA GLY A 74 25.11 6.08 -20.82
C GLY A 74 23.85 5.27 -21.11
N PHE A 75 22.88 5.19 -20.19
CA PHE A 75 21.59 4.58 -20.52
C PHE A 75 20.79 5.49 -21.48
N PRO A 76 20.24 4.97 -22.59
CA PRO A 76 19.45 5.75 -23.52
C PRO A 76 18.25 6.39 -22.84
N GLU A 77 18.00 7.67 -23.14
CA GLU A 77 16.89 8.42 -22.55
C GLU A 77 15.52 7.77 -22.84
N ASP A 78 15.36 7.20 -24.04
CA ASP A 78 14.15 6.50 -24.48
C ASP A 78 13.81 5.28 -23.61
N SER A 79 14.84 4.63 -23.04
CA SER A 79 14.64 3.48 -22.14
C SER A 79 14.04 3.88 -20.78
N LEU A 80 14.09 5.16 -20.44
CA LEU A 80 13.64 5.73 -19.17
C LEU A 80 12.33 6.52 -19.29
N LEU A 81 11.66 6.43 -20.44
CA LEU A 81 10.36 7.07 -20.65
C LEU A 81 9.29 6.47 -19.74
N ALA A 82 8.38 7.33 -19.29
CA ALA A 82 7.26 6.91 -18.45
C ALA A 82 6.40 5.88 -19.20
N GLN A 83 6.19 4.73 -18.59
CA GLN A 83 5.38 3.66 -19.14
C GLN A 83 3.99 3.65 -18.50
N PRO A 84 2.90 3.62 -19.27
CA PRO A 84 1.56 3.46 -18.70
C PRO A 84 1.40 2.03 -18.18
N PHE A 85 0.93 1.84 -16.95
CA PHE A 85 0.66 0.52 -16.36
C PHE A 85 -0.84 0.28 -16.19
N ASN A 86 -1.30 -0.94 -16.47
CA ASN A 86 -2.63 -1.37 -16.08
C ASN A 86 -2.59 -2.06 -14.70
N PHE A 87 -3.11 -1.36 -13.68
CA PHE A 87 -3.09 -1.84 -12.29
C PHE A 87 -4.23 -2.83 -11.96
N THR A 88 -5.31 -2.86 -12.74
CA THR A 88 -6.49 -3.70 -12.45
C THR A 88 -6.51 -4.96 -13.29
N GLY A 89 -6.20 -4.85 -14.58
CA GLY A 89 -6.15 -5.94 -15.55
C GLY A 89 -4.81 -6.69 -15.59
N PRO A 90 -4.64 -7.59 -16.58
CA PRO A 90 -3.36 -8.22 -16.84
C PRO A 90 -2.38 -7.21 -17.48
N ASP A 91 -1.21 -7.03 -16.87
CA ASP A 91 -0.10 -6.26 -17.43
C ASP A 91 1.22 -6.96 -17.12
N ASN A 92 1.83 -7.57 -18.14
CA ASN A 92 3.08 -8.31 -17.98
C ASN A 92 4.24 -7.40 -17.56
N ARG A 93 4.23 -6.10 -17.91
CA ARG A 93 5.30 -5.17 -17.53
C ARG A 93 5.25 -4.89 -16.04
N LEU A 94 4.05 -4.69 -15.49
CA LEU A 94 3.85 -4.54 -14.05
C LEU A 94 4.26 -5.82 -13.30
N ASP A 95 3.96 -6.98 -13.86
CA ASP A 95 4.34 -8.27 -13.29
C ASP A 95 5.88 -8.47 -13.26
N VAL A 96 6.58 -8.00 -14.29
CA VAL A 96 8.06 -7.94 -14.31
C VAL A 96 8.58 -6.96 -13.27
N VAL A 97 7.98 -5.77 -13.10
CA VAL A 97 8.37 -4.81 -12.05
C VAL A 97 8.24 -5.43 -10.65
N ILE A 98 7.17 -6.16 -10.37
CA ILE A 98 6.99 -6.90 -9.10
C ILE A 98 8.09 -7.96 -8.92
N THR A 99 8.47 -8.61 -10.01
CA THR A 99 9.53 -9.62 -10.02
C THR A 99 10.90 -9.00 -9.69
N LEU A 100 11.23 -7.87 -10.31
CA LEU A 100 12.46 -7.12 -10.03
C LEU A 100 12.46 -6.52 -8.61
N LEU A 101 11.29 -6.09 -8.12
CA LEU A 101 11.13 -5.66 -6.73
C LEU A 101 11.42 -6.81 -5.76
N ALA A 102 11.06 -8.05 -6.12
CA ALA A 102 11.39 -9.22 -5.32
C ALA A 102 12.90 -9.44 -5.23
N MET A 103 13.63 -9.24 -6.32
CA MET A 103 15.10 -9.27 -6.33
C MET A 103 15.70 -8.26 -5.35
N GLY A 104 15.21 -7.01 -5.35
CA GLY A 104 15.75 -5.94 -4.51
C GLY A 104 15.38 -6.02 -3.03
N LEU A 105 14.25 -6.63 -2.69
CA LEU A 105 13.78 -6.76 -1.29
C LEU A 105 14.12 -8.11 -0.66
N TYR A 106 14.59 -9.09 -1.42
CA TYR A 106 15.06 -10.35 -0.86
C TYR A 106 16.29 -10.11 0.06
N PRO A 107 16.39 -10.74 1.25
CA PRO A 107 15.64 -11.88 1.79
C PRO A 107 14.42 -11.52 2.65
N ASN A 108 13.89 -10.30 2.55
CA ASN A 108 12.73 -9.86 3.34
C ASN A 108 11.44 -10.49 2.81
N VAL A 109 11.24 -11.77 3.10
CA VAL A 109 10.08 -12.57 2.68
C VAL A 109 9.29 -13.03 3.91
N CYS A 110 7.97 -13.07 3.78
CA CYS A 110 7.09 -13.67 4.76
C CYS A 110 5.97 -14.49 4.11
N TYR A 111 5.49 -15.47 4.85
CA TYR A 111 4.36 -16.32 4.50
C TYR A 111 3.11 -15.82 5.23
N HIS A 112 2.05 -15.49 4.50
CA HIS A 112 0.75 -15.14 5.05
C HIS A 112 0.04 -16.39 5.58
N LYS A 113 -0.30 -16.38 6.87
CA LYS A 113 -0.94 -17.51 7.55
C LYS A 113 -2.45 -17.34 7.64
N GLU A 114 -2.89 -16.27 8.30
CA GLU A 114 -4.30 -16.00 8.58
C GLU A 114 -4.47 -14.53 8.96
N LYS A 115 -5.59 -13.90 8.59
CA LYS A 115 -5.90 -12.49 8.92
C LYS A 115 -4.69 -11.56 8.71
N ARG A 116 -4.08 -11.09 9.80
CA ARG A 116 -2.89 -10.23 9.82
C ARG A 116 -1.61 -10.97 10.16
N LYS A 117 -1.67 -12.24 10.53
CA LYS A 117 -0.52 -13.03 10.98
C LYS A 117 0.29 -13.51 9.79
N VAL A 118 1.58 -13.24 9.86
CA VAL A 118 2.57 -13.72 8.88
C VAL A 118 3.70 -14.42 9.62
N LEU A 119 4.40 -15.30 8.91
CA LEU A 119 5.60 -15.97 9.38
C LEU A 119 6.77 -15.48 8.55
N THR A 120 7.80 -14.92 9.20
CA THR A 120 9.07 -14.62 8.53
C THR A 120 9.97 -15.85 8.57
N GLN A 121 11.20 -15.73 8.06
CA GLN A 121 12.25 -16.74 8.20
C GLN A 121 12.32 -17.31 9.63
N GLU A 122 12.64 -18.60 9.73
CA GLU A 122 12.67 -19.39 10.98
C GLU A 122 11.30 -19.48 11.69
N SER A 123 10.19 -19.37 10.95
CA SER A 123 8.82 -19.42 11.51
C SER A 123 8.52 -18.36 12.57
N LYS A 124 9.28 -17.26 12.58
CA LYS A 124 9.07 -16.14 13.51
C LYS A 124 7.76 -15.41 13.17
N ALA A 125 6.84 -15.36 14.13
CA ALA A 125 5.56 -14.71 13.95
C ALA A 125 5.70 -13.18 13.87
N ALA A 126 5.03 -12.57 12.90
CA ALA A 126 4.89 -11.13 12.75
C ALA A 126 3.47 -10.77 12.29
N LEU A 127 3.20 -9.47 12.16
CA LEU A 127 1.91 -8.97 11.70
C LEU A 127 2.05 -8.13 10.43
N VAL A 128 1.04 -8.17 9.56
CA VAL A 128 0.85 -7.15 8.51
C VAL A 128 0.64 -5.80 9.18
N ASN A 129 1.47 -4.82 8.83
CA ASN A 129 1.36 -3.46 9.38
C ASN A 129 0.00 -2.85 9.05
N LYS A 130 -0.53 -2.01 9.95
CA LYS A 130 -1.86 -1.40 9.79
C LYS A 130 -1.93 -0.43 8.60
N SER A 131 -0.78 0.11 8.17
CA SER A 131 -0.63 0.95 6.99
C SER A 131 -0.55 0.18 5.67
N SER A 132 -0.57 -1.16 5.68
CA SER A 132 -0.54 -1.94 4.45
C SER A 132 -1.94 -2.12 3.83
N VAL A 133 -2.03 -2.11 2.51
CA VAL A 133 -3.23 -2.43 1.73
C VAL A 133 -3.68 -3.87 1.98
N ASN A 134 -2.74 -4.75 2.30
CA ASN A 134 -2.95 -6.16 2.62
C ASN A 134 -3.44 -6.39 4.06
N CYS A 135 -3.59 -5.32 4.85
CA CYS A 135 -4.03 -5.43 6.24
C CYS A 135 -5.55 -5.61 6.33
N SER A 136 -6.00 -6.79 6.74
CA SER A 136 -7.41 -7.09 7.02
C SER A 136 -7.60 -7.83 8.33
N ASN A 137 -8.72 -7.56 9.00
CA ASN A 137 -9.13 -8.33 10.17
C ASN A 137 -9.98 -9.56 9.80
N GLN A 138 -10.44 -9.62 8.55
CA GLN A 138 -11.17 -10.77 7.99
C GLN A 138 -10.18 -11.76 7.38
N ASP A 139 -10.61 -13.01 7.24
CA ASP A 139 -9.85 -14.00 6.51
C ASP A 139 -9.81 -13.62 5.03
N ILE A 140 -8.58 -13.52 4.50
CA ILE A 140 -8.32 -13.23 3.09
C ILE A 140 -7.50 -14.39 2.56
N LYS A 141 -7.97 -14.95 1.44
CA LYS A 141 -7.20 -15.91 0.65
C LYS A 141 -6.52 -15.18 -0.50
N PHE A 142 -5.20 -15.10 -0.42
CA PHE A 142 -4.38 -14.53 -1.49
C PHE A 142 -4.07 -15.59 -2.56
N PRO A 143 -3.92 -15.20 -3.84
CA PRO A 143 -3.49 -16.12 -4.91
C PRO A 143 -2.17 -16.84 -4.60
N SER A 144 -1.25 -16.13 -3.94
CA SER A 144 -0.02 -16.67 -3.39
C SER A 144 0.10 -16.30 -1.92
N PRO A 145 0.59 -17.19 -1.05
CA PRO A 145 0.79 -16.89 0.37
C PRO A 145 2.07 -16.09 0.62
N PHE A 146 2.94 -15.89 -0.37
CA PHE A 146 4.24 -15.25 -0.18
C PHE A 146 4.19 -13.74 -0.42
N PHE A 147 4.88 -13.01 0.45
CA PHE A 147 5.04 -11.56 0.35
C PHE A 147 6.49 -11.17 0.59
N ILE A 148 7.00 -10.27 -0.25
CA ILE A 148 8.19 -9.46 0.07
C ILE A 148 7.76 -8.24 0.90
N PHE A 149 8.65 -7.74 1.76
CA PHE A 149 8.40 -6.52 2.54
C PHE A 149 9.62 -5.60 2.60
N GLY A 150 9.37 -4.29 2.66
CA GLY A 150 10.45 -3.28 2.76
C GLY A 150 11.03 -3.15 4.17
N GLU A 151 10.17 -3.09 5.18
CA GLU A 151 10.58 -2.80 6.56
C GLU A 151 10.01 -3.80 7.58
N LYS A 152 10.84 -4.17 8.56
CA LYS A 152 10.44 -4.92 9.75
C LYS A 152 10.47 -4.01 10.97
N ILE A 153 9.30 -3.59 11.43
CA ILE A 153 9.16 -2.64 12.53
C ILE A 153 8.83 -3.39 13.82
N ARG A 154 9.64 -3.18 14.86
CA ARG A 154 9.37 -3.67 16.23
C ARG A 154 8.85 -2.52 17.09
N THR A 155 7.57 -2.59 17.45
CA THR A 155 6.98 -1.72 18.48
C THR A 155 6.44 -2.60 19.62
N ARG A 156 5.13 -2.59 19.88
CA ARG A 156 4.46 -3.55 20.77
C ARG A 156 4.40 -4.95 20.17
N ALA A 157 4.39 -5.03 18.83
CA ALA A 157 4.48 -6.27 18.08
C ALA A 157 5.42 -6.05 16.88
N VAL A 158 6.01 -7.14 16.39
CA VAL A 158 6.78 -7.13 15.15
C VAL A 158 5.81 -7.05 13.98
N SER A 159 6.02 -6.13 13.06
CA SER A 159 5.19 -5.98 11.87
C SER A 159 5.99 -5.74 10.60
N CYS A 160 5.52 -6.32 9.50
CA CYS A 160 6.05 -6.13 8.15
C CYS A 160 5.28 -5.00 7.47
N LYS A 161 5.99 -4.02 6.90
CA LYS A 161 5.44 -2.86 6.19
C LYS A 161 5.97 -2.84 4.75
N GLN A 162 5.24 -2.16 3.85
CA GLN A 162 5.52 -2.11 2.40
C GLN A 162 5.53 -3.53 1.82
N MET A 163 4.39 -4.21 1.86
CA MET A 163 4.25 -5.59 1.46
C MET A 163 3.79 -5.72 0.00
N THR A 164 4.41 -6.60 -0.76
CA THR A 164 4.00 -6.97 -2.13
C THR A 164 3.84 -8.48 -2.22
N MET A 165 2.69 -8.95 -2.69
CA MET A 165 2.48 -10.37 -2.98
C MET A 165 3.38 -10.81 -4.13
N VAL A 166 4.03 -11.96 -3.99
CA VAL A 166 4.89 -12.57 -5.02
C VAL A 166 4.57 -14.05 -5.17
N THR A 167 4.85 -14.63 -6.33
CA THR A 167 4.67 -16.06 -6.59
C THR A 167 5.90 -16.87 -6.15
N PRO A 168 5.73 -18.18 -5.90
CA PRO A 168 6.87 -19.07 -5.66
C PRO A 168 7.90 -19.05 -6.80
N LEU A 169 7.46 -18.92 -8.05
CA LEU A 169 8.36 -18.86 -9.20
C LEU A 169 9.17 -17.57 -9.24
N GLN A 170 8.59 -16.43 -8.85
CA GLN A 170 9.36 -15.18 -8.73
C GLN A 170 10.46 -15.29 -7.67
N LEU A 171 10.16 -15.93 -6.53
CA LEU A 171 11.16 -16.21 -5.49
C LEU A 171 12.22 -17.21 -5.94
N LEU A 172 11.84 -18.23 -6.70
CA LEU A 172 12.77 -19.21 -7.27
C LEU A 172 13.65 -18.60 -8.36
N LEU A 173 13.15 -17.64 -9.14
CA LEU A 173 13.92 -17.01 -10.21
C LEU A 173 14.92 -15.98 -9.67
N PHE A 174 14.52 -15.09 -8.76
CA PHE A 174 15.35 -13.93 -8.34
C PHE A 174 15.65 -13.84 -6.84
N GLY A 175 14.94 -14.59 -6.00
CA GLY A 175 15.03 -14.42 -4.55
C GLY A 175 16.09 -15.31 -3.91
N ALA A 176 15.87 -16.62 -3.95
CA ALA A 176 16.61 -17.55 -3.09
C ALA A 176 18.11 -17.58 -3.40
N ARG A 177 18.96 -17.46 -2.38
CA ARG A 177 20.42 -17.59 -2.53
C ARG A 177 20.81 -19.06 -2.67
N THR A 178 20.16 -19.94 -1.92
CA THR A 178 20.36 -21.38 -2.00
C THR A 178 19.06 -22.06 -2.40
N VAL A 179 19.17 -23.01 -3.32
CA VAL A 179 18.08 -23.88 -3.75
C VAL A 179 18.57 -25.31 -3.63
N THR A 180 17.93 -26.09 -2.78
CA THR A 180 18.29 -27.51 -2.54
C THR A 180 17.08 -28.40 -2.77
N PHE A 181 17.31 -29.67 -3.08
CA PHE A 181 16.26 -30.67 -3.16
C PHE A 181 16.36 -31.59 -1.94
N GLN A 182 15.33 -31.59 -1.11
CA GLN A 182 15.28 -32.37 0.13
C GLN A 182 13.88 -32.94 0.31
N ASN A 183 13.78 -34.24 0.60
CA ASN A 183 12.51 -34.92 0.89
C ASN A 183 11.41 -34.66 -0.16
N GLU A 184 11.74 -34.80 -1.45
CA GLU A 184 10.82 -34.54 -2.57
C GLU A 184 10.31 -33.08 -2.66
N LEU A 185 10.99 -32.13 -2.01
CA LEU A 185 10.66 -30.71 -2.00
C LEU A 185 11.86 -29.87 -2.46
N ILE A 186 11.56 -28.79 -3.18
CA ILE A 186 12.54 -27.76 -3.51
C ILE A 186 12.55 -26.75 -2.36
N VAL A 187 13.69 -26.64 -1.69
CA VAL A 187 13.88 -25.83 -0.48
C VAL A 187 14.73 -24.61 -0.81
N LEU A 188 14.12 -23.44 -0.64
CA LEU A 188 14.72 -22.11 -0.86
C LEU A 188 15.19 -21.55 0.49
N ASP A 189 16.47 -21.20 0.59
CA ASP A 189 17.12 -20.63 1.78
C ASP A 189 16.80 -21.37 3.10
N SER A 190 16.67 -22.70 3.01
CA SER A 190 16.41 -23.59 4.15
C SER A 190 15.07 -23.40 4.87
N TRP A 191 14.09 -22.69 4.29
CA TRP A 191 12.79 -22.49 4.96
C TRP A 191 11.57 -22.42 4.04
N ILE A 192 11.71 -21.99 2.78
CA ILE A 192 10.59 -21.99 1.84
C ILE A 192 10.58 -23.33 1.12
N ASN A 193 9.58 -24.15 1.43
CA ASN A 193 9.43 -25.49 0.86
C ASN A 193 8.40 -25.45 -0.27
N LEU A 194 8.82 -25.80 -1.49
CA LEU A 194 7.99 -25.84 -2.68
C LEU A 194 7.81 -27.27 -3.15
N LYS A 195 6.55 -27.70 -3.26
CA LYS A 195 6.19 -28.94 -3.93
C LYS A 195 6.14 -28.69 -5.43
N MET A 196 7.24 -28.97 -6.12
CA MET A 196 7.36 -28.82 -7.57
C MET A 196 8.29 -29.90 -8.14
N ASP A 197 8.11 -30.22 -9.42
CA ASP A 197 9.00 -31.15 -10.12
C ASP A 197 10.45 -30.65 -10.12
N PHE A 198 11.39 -31.56 -9.83
CA PHE A 198 12.81 -31.26 -9.74
C PHE A 198 13.37 -30.73 -11.07
N ASN A 199 13.00 -31.35 -12.19
CA ASN A 199 13.53 -30.94 -13.50
C ASN A 199 13.02 -29.55 -13.89
N LEU A 200 11.75 -29.24 -13.59
CA LEU A 200 11.20 -27.90 -13.79
C LEU A 200 11.91 -26.87 -12.90
N ALA A 201 12.16 -27.18 -11.63
CA ALA A 201 12.89 -26.30 -10.74
C ALA A 201 14.31 -26.03 -11.23
N ALA A 202 15.02 -27.08 -11.63
CA ALA A 202 16.37 -26.98 -12.19
C ALA A 202 16.41 -26.10 -13.44
N LYS A 203 15.43 -26.25 -14.36
CA LYS A 203 15.31 -25.40 -15.55
C LYS A 203 15.10 -23.93 -15.20
N VAL A 204 14.25 -23.62 -14.23
CA VAL A 204 14.03 -22.22 -13.78
C VAL A 204 15.30 -21.65 -13.14
N VAL A 205 15.98 -22.41 -12.29
CA VAL A 205 17.22 -21.99 -11.64
C VAL A 205 18.35 -21.80 -12.66
N ALA A 206 18.40 -22.63 -13.71
CA ALA A 206 19.39 -22.51 -14.79
C ALA A 206 19.26 -21.23 -15.62
N LEU A 207 18.16 -20.48 -15.51
CA LEU A 207 18.02 -19.15 -16.13
C LEU A 207 18.81 -18.07 -15.39
N ARG A 208 19.14 -18.26 -14.11
CA ARG A 208 19.78 -17.23 -13.28
C ARG A 208 21.14 -16.76 -13.82
N PRO A 209 22.07 -17.64 -14.22
CA PRO A 209 23.34 -17.18 -14.79
C PRO A 209 23.17 -16.36 -16.07
N ALA A 210 22.17 -16.70 -16.90
CA ALA A 210 21.86 -15.94 -18.11
C ALA A 210 21.30 -14.55 -17.77
N LEU A 211 20.48 -14.44 -16.73
CA LEU A 211 19.95 -13.16 -16.24
C LEU A 211 21.04 -12.28 -15.62
N GLU A 212 21.94 -12.88 -14.83
CA GLU A 212 23.11 -12.20 -14.29
C GLU A 212 24.02 -11.71 -15.42
N ALA A 213 24.26 -12.54 -16.43
CA ALA A 213 25.03 -12.15 -17.61
C ALA A 213 24.38 -10.98 -18.37
N LEU A 214 23.05 -10.96 -18.50
CA LEU A 214 22.30 -9.87 -19.11
C LEU A 214 22.48 -8.56 -18.32
N ILE A 215 22.39 -8.62 -16.99
CA ILE A 215 22.62 -7.44 -16.13
C ILE A 215 24.07 -6.95 -16.27
N VAL A 216 25.05 -7.86 -16.25
CA VAL A 216 26.47 -7.52 -16.44
C VAL A 216 26.69 -6.85 -17.80
N ARG A 217 26.11 -7.37 -18.88
CA ARG A 217 26.21 -6.75 -20.21
C ARG A 217 25.58 -5.36 -20.21
N ALA A 218 24.35 -5.22 -19.70
CA ALA A 218 23.66 -3.94 -19.63
C ALA A 218 24.43 -2.88 -18.82
N THR A 219 25.21 -3.30 -17.81
CA THR A 219 26.09 -2.36 -17.07
C THR A 219 27.41 -2.03 -17.76
N LYS A 220 27.90 -2.90 -18.67
CA LYS A 220 29.15 -2.67 -19.43
C LYS A 220 28.92 -1.83 -20.69
N GLU A 221 27.78 -2.04 -21.34
CA GLU A 221 27.41 -1.38 -22.59
C GLU A 221 25.94 -0.91 -22.48
N PRO A 222 25.68 0.17 -21.72
CA PRO A 222 24.32 0.62 -21.43
C PRO A 222 23.60 1.18 -22.67
N GLU A 223 24.34 1.74 -23.62
CA GLU A 223 23.81 2.31 -24.87
C GLU A 223 23.08 1.26 -25.72
N GLY A 224 23.54 0.00 -25.68
CA GLY A 224 22.99 -1.12 -26.46
C GLY A 224 21.79 -1.84 -25.82
N ILE A 225 21.17 -1.28 -24.77
CA ILE A 225 20.05 -1.95 -24.08
C ILE A 225 18.77 -2.01 -24.93
N ASN A 226 18.62 -1.08 -25.89
CA ASN A 226 17.47 -1.04 -26.80
C ASN A 226 17.58 -2.03 -27.96
N GLU A 227 18.77 -2.63 -28.16
CA GLU A 227 19.04 -3.59 -29.23
C GLU A 227 19.51 -4.92 -28.63
N PRO A 228 18.64 -5.64 -27.88
CA PRO A 228 18.97 -6.95 -27.36
C PRO A 228 19.17 -7.97 -28.50
N GLY A 229 20.13 -8.88 -28.31
CA GLY A 229 20.33 -9.99 -29.24
C GLY A 229 19.17 -11.00 -29.18
N GLU A 230 19.09 -11.90 -30.17
CA GLU A 230 18.00 -12.89 -30.28
C GLU A 230 17.85 -13.77 -29.02
N GLN A 231 18.98 -14.22 -28.47
CA GLN A 231 18.99 -15.05 -27.25
C GLN A 231 18.48 -14.28 -26.02
N GLU A 232 18.72 -12.97 -25.98
CA GLU A 232 18.32 -12.11 -24.88
C GLU A 232 16.85 -11.78 -24.94
N GLU A 233 16.32 -11.51 -26.14
CA GLU A 233 14.87 -11.38 -26.32
C GLU A 233 14.13 -12.66 -25.94
N SER A 234 14.68 -13.82 -26.28
CA SER A 234 14.14 -15.11 -25.83
C SER A 234 14.14 -15.23 -24.31
N LEU A 235 15.25 -14.88 -23.66
CA LEU A 235 15.36 -14.88 -22.19
C LEU A 235 14.37 -13.89 -21.54
N LEU A 236 14.29 -12.66 -22.04
CA LEU A 236 13.33 -11.64 -21.57
C LEU A 236 11.89 -12.10 -21.78
N GLY A 237 11.60 -12.78 -22.88
CA GLY A 237 10.33 -13.44 -23.15
C GLY A 237 9.96 -14.47 -22.08
N ILE A 238 10.90 -15.34 -21.72
CA ILE A 238 10.72 -16.34 -20.66
C ILE A 238 10.47 -15.66 -19.31
N VAL A 239 11.25 -14.62 -18.96
CA VAL A 239 11.04 -13.86 -17.72
C VAL A 239 9.65 -13.24 -17.68
N ARG A 240 9.21 -12.58 -18.77
CA ARG A 240 7.87 -11.99 -18.88
C ARG A 240 6.76 -13.02 -18.65
N VAL A 241 6.94 -14.27 -19.08
CA VAL A 241 5.98 -15.36 -18.86
C VAL A 241 6.03 -15.87 -17.42
N LEU A 242 7.23 -16.08 -16.85
CA LEU A 242 7.40 -16.57 -15.49
C LEU A 242 6.98 -15.54 -14.41
N SER A 243 7.05 -14.25 -14.73
CA SER A 243 6.61 -13.15 -13.87
C SER A 243 5.10 -13.09 -13.66
N ARG A 244 4.30 -13.72 -14.53
CA ARG A 244 2.83 -13.65 -14.43
C ARG A 244 2.33 -14.24 -13.10
N PRO A 245 1.30 -13.65 -12.46
CA PRO A 245 0.74 -14.16 -11.20
C PRO A 245 0.21 -15.60 -11.28
N ASN A 246 -0.17 -16.04 -12.48
CA ASN A 246 -0.70 -17.39 -12.73
C ASN A 246 0.38 -18.39 -13.18
N ALA A 247 1.64 -17.98 -13.32
CA ALA A 247 2.72 -18.87 -13.71
C ALA A 247 2.93 -19.97 -12.66
N GLY A 248 3.17 -21.21 -13.11
CA GLY A 248 3.42 -22.36 -12.23
C GLY A 248 2.19 -22.88 -11.48
N ARG A 249 0.97 -22.45 -11.84
CA ARG A 249 -0.28 -22.87 -11.18
C ARG A 249 -1.05 -23.96 -11.95
N PHE A 250 -0.39 -24.70 -12.84
CA PHE A 250 -1.04 -25.78 -13.60
C PHE A 250 -1.60 -26.85 -12.65
N GLY A 251 -2.88 -27.20 -12.81
CA GLY A 251 -3.56 -28.20 -11.97
C GLY A 251 -3.92 -27.73 -10.56
N LEU A 252 -3.58 -26.49 -10.17
CA LEU A 252 -4.08 -25.90 -8.93
C LEU A 252 -5.48 -25.34 -9.19
N GLN A 253 -6.47 -25.77 -8.40
CA GLN A 253 -7.79 -25.14 -8.46
C GLN A 253 -7.63 -23.65 -8.16
N ASN A 254 -8.18 -22.81 -9.03
CA ASN A 254 -8.43 -21.41 -8.71
C ASN A 254 -9.54 -21.40 -7.65
N ASP A 255 -9.18 -21.69 -6.40
CA ASP A 255 -10.00 -21.33 -5.27
C ASP A 255 -10.14 -19.81 -5.32
N GLY A 256 -11.25 -19.38 -5.92
CA GLY A 256 -11.40 -18.06 -6.49
C GLY A 256 -10.86 -16.97 -5.57
N PHE A 257 -9.93 -16.17 -6.11
CA PHE A 257 -9.77 -14.83 -5.61
C PHE A 257 -11.11 -14.12 -5.83
N ASN A 258 -11.88 -13.97 -4.76
CA ASN A 258 -13.04 -13.12 -4.76
C ASN A 258 -12.64 -11.78 -4.11
N PRO A 259 -12.18 -10.78 -4.89
CA PRO A 259 -11.81 -9.47 -4.36
C PRO A 259 -12.98 -8.78 -3.64
N ASN A 260 -14.21 -9.29 -3.82
CA ASN A 260 -15.44 -8.79 -3.23
C ASN A 260 -15.91 -9.55 -1.97
N GLN A 261 -15.27 -10.64 -1.53
CA GLN A 261 -15.73 -11.41 -0.36
C GLN A 261 -15.50 -10.71 1.01
N GLY A 262 -15.03 -9.45 0.99
CA GLY A 262 -15.08 -8.50 2.10
C GLY A 262 -15.62 -7.11 1.73
N ARG A 263 -16.16 -6.94 0.51
CA ARG A 263 -16.68 -5.65 -0.01
C ARG A 263 -18.21 -5.54 0.06
N GLY A 264 -18.84 -6.32 0.94
CA GLY A 264 -20.27 -6.26 1.23
C GLY A 264 -20.64 -5.18 2.24
N ALA A 265 -20.33 -3.91 1.96
CA ALA A 265 -21.03 -2.79 2.59
C ALA A 265 -21.64 -1.98 1.45
N LYS A 266 -22.95 -2.15 1.24
CA LYS A 266 -23.72 -1.29 0.34
C LYS A 266 -23.40 0.16 0.69
N VAL A 267 -23.08 0.94 -0.34
CA VAL A 267 -22.93 2.39 -0.28
C VAL A 267 -24.14 2.97 0.49
N PRO A 268 -23.97 3.71 1.59
CA PRO A 268 -25.03 4.59 2.03
C PRO A 268 -25.19 5.61 0.91
N ARG A 269 -26.33 5.58 0.21
CA ARG A 269 -26.74 6.72 -0.62
C ARG A 269 -26.71 7.94 0.32
N MET A 270 -25.75 8.85 0.13
CA MET A 270 -25.88 10.19 0.68
C MET A 270 -27.16 10.75 0.07
N GLY A 271 -28.18 10.94 0.90
CA GLY A 271 -29.41 11.58 0.51
C GLY A 271 -29.09 12.95 -0.06
N GLY A 272 -29.44 13.16 -1.32
CA GLY A 272 -29.51 14.48 -1.90
C GLY A 272 -30.50 15.31 -1.07
N TYR A 273 -30.12 16.55 -0.81
CA TYR A 273 -31.07 17.59 -0.44
C TYR A 273 -32.09 17.71 -1.58
N GLY A 274 -33.32 17.29 -1.31
CA GLY A 274 -34.42 17.33 -2.25
C GLY A 274 -35.71 16.95 -1.54
N ASP A 275 -36.46 17.99 -1.16
CA ASP A 275 -37.91 18.03 -1.05
C ASP A 275 -38.66 16.93 -0.24
N ARG A 276 -39.11 17.31 0.95
CA ARG A 276 -40.23 16.66 1.64
C ARG A 276 -41.53 17.06 0.94
N GLY A 277 -42.17 16.10 0.28
CA GLY A 277 -43.54 16.27 -0.19
C GLY A 277 -44.20 14.98 -0.64
N GLY A 278 -44.95 14.33 0.25
CA GLY A 278 -46.16 13.59 -0.13
C GLY A 278 -46.07 12.07 -0.29
N GLY A 279 -46.98 11.38 0.40
CA GLY A 279 -47.59 10.16 -0.13
C GLY A 279 -47.06 8.82 0.38
N GLY A 280 -47.35 8.49 1.63
CA GLY A 280 -47.37 7.10 2.07
C GLY A 280 -48.73 6.45 1.78
N GLY A 281 -48.73 5.18 1.36
CA GLY A 281 -49.94 4.36 1.37
C GLY A 281 -49.82 3.10 0.53
N GLY A 282 -49.49 1.97 1.16
CA GLY A 282 -49.64 0.66 0.51
C GLY A 282 -48.88 -0.48 1.18
N PHE A 283 -49.36 -0.95 2.33
CA PHE A 283 -49.13 -2.34 2.74
C PHE A 283 -50.42 -2.94 3.29
N GLY A 284 -50.96 -3.89 2.53
CA GLY A 284 -51.90 -4.87 3.04
C GLY A 284 -51.18 -5.84 3.97
N GLY A 285 -51.77 -6.11 5.13
CA GLY A 285 -51.26 -7.03 6.13
C GLY A 285 -52.30 -7.23 7.20
N ARG A 286 -53.13 -8.25 7.01
CA ARG A 286 -54.29 -8.63 7.82
C ARG A 286 -53.84 -9.45 9.03
N GLY A 287 -54.49 -9.23 10.17
CA GLY A 287 -54.40 -10.05 11.39
C GLY A 287 -53.99 -9.19 12.58
N GLY A 288 -54.71 -9.12 13.69
CA GLY A 288 -55.85 -9.87 14.19
C GLY A 288 -55.79 -9.76 15.72
N TYR A 289 -56.96 -9.72 16.35
CA TYR A 289 -57.27 -9.95 17.78
C TYR A 289 -56.66 -9.03 18.86
N GLY A 290 -57.56 -8.35 19.58
CA GLY A 290 -57.57 -8.46 21.05
C GLY A 290 -57.60 -7.15 21.84
N GLY A 291 -58.80 -6.79 22.31
CA GLY A 291 -59.00 -6.47 23.73
C GLY A 291 -58.90 -5.01 24.18
N GLY A 292 -60.07 -4.43 24.47
CA GLY A 292 -60.34 -3.87 25.81
C GLY A 292 -59.88 -2.46 26.13
N GLY A 293 -60.85 -1.55 26.16
CA GLY A 293 -61.21 -0.92 27.44
C GLY A 293 -60.68 0.47 27.80
N TYR A 294 -61.63 1.42 27.80
CA TYR A 294 -61.87 2.46 28.82
C TYR A 294 -60.77 3.52 29.14
N ARG A 295 -61.19 4.78 28.97
CA ARG A 295 -61.43 5.79 30.04
C ARG A 295 -60.62 7.11 29.95
N GLY A 296 -61.37 8.21 29.92
CA GLY A 296 -61.03 9.54 30.46
C GLY A 296 -60.13 10.40 29.56
N GLY A 297 -60.42 11.65 29.24
CA GLY A 297 -61.30 12.64 29.86
C GLY A 297 -60.51 13.93 30.08
N TYR A 298 -61.14 15.06 29.76
CA TYR A 298 -60.82 16.44 30.18
C TYR A 298 -59.52 17.04 29.60
N GLY A 299 -59.45 18.27 29.07
CA GLY A 299 -60.38 19.39 29.03
C GLY A 299 -59.57 20.70 28.95
N GLY A 300 -60.07 21.68 28.19
CA GLY A 300 -59.70 23.12 28.23
C GLY A 300 -58.30 23.48 27.72
N GLY A 301 -58.06 24.58 27.00
CA GLY A 301 -58.83 25.80 26.79
C GLY A 301 -57.88 27.00 26.84
N GLY A 302 -58.10 27.99 25.97
CA GLY A 302 -57.46 29.32 25.99
C GLY A 302 -56.10 29.36 25.29
N GLY A 303 -55.90 30.13 24.22
CA GLY A 303 -56.08 31.59 24.10
C GLY A 303 -54.67 32.17 23.98
N GLY A 304 -54.23 32.63 22.81
CA GLY A 304 -54.53 33.97 22.28
C GLY A 304 -53.29 34.87 22.47
N GLY A 305 -52.90 35.62 21.45
CA GLY A 305 -51.85 36.65 21.60
C GLY A 305 -51.04 36.91 20.35
N TYR A 306 -50.96 38.19 19.97
CA TYR A 306 -50.66 38.71 18.65
C TYR A 306 -49.42 39.61 18.67
N ARG A 307 -48.97 39.98 17.46
CA ARG A 307 -48.05 41.11 17.10
C ARG A 307 -46.58 40.85 17.40
N GLY A 308 -45.60 41.27 16.60
CA GLY A 308 -45.45 42.23 15.50
C GLY A 308 -43.93 42.49 15.46
N GLY A 309 -43.21 42.57 14.34
CA GLY A 309 -43.31 43.59 13.30
C GLY A 309 -41.98 44.38 13.25
N GLY A 310 -41.42 44.60 12.05
CA GLY A 310 -40.35 45.57 11.72
C GLY A 310 -38.93 45.13 12.07
N GLY A 311 -37.95 45.07 11.16
CA GLY A 311 -37.50 46.07 10.19
C GLY A 311 -36.17 46.64 10.74
N GLY A 312 -35.00 46.33 10.20
CA GLY A 312 -34.38 46.96 9.03
C GLY A 312 -33.17 47.81 9.49
N GLY A 313 -32.07 47.85 8.73
CA GLY A 313 -31.01 48.85 8.95
C GLY A 313 -29.59 48.40 8.63
N TYR A 314 -28.93 49.17 7.77
CA TYR A 314 -27.61 48.98 7.16
C TYR A 314 -26.59 50.03 7.68
N ARG A 315 -25.33 49.91 7.22
CA ARG A 315 -24.11 50.76 7.42
C ARG A 315 -23.25 50.33 8.61
N GLY A 316 -21.95 50.06 8.47
CA GLY A 316 -20.86 50.86 7.87
C GLY A 316 -20.00 51.39 9.05
N GLY A 317 -18.68 51.50 9.08
CA GLY A 317 -17.55 51.22 8.21
C GLY A 317 -16.23 51.49 8.99
N TYR A 318 -15.10 51.30 8.31
CA TYR A 318 -13.77 51.93 8.42
C TYR A 318 -13.00 52.10 9.76
N GLY A 319 -11.70 51.77 9.66
CA GLY A 319 -10.58 52.32 10.46
C GLY A 319 -10.18 51.44 11.65
N GLY A 320 -8.92 51.15 11.96
CA GLY A 320 -7.63 51.63 11.47
C GLY A 320 -6.59 51.34 12.58
N GLY A 321 -5.34 51.13 12.19
CA GLY A 321 -4.17 51.44 13.03
C GLY A 321 -3.71 50.41 14.09
N GLY A 322 -2.49 49.91 13.89
CA GLY A 322 -1.42 50.14 14.87
C GLY A 322 -1.12 49.06 15.91
N GLY A 323 0.03 48.41 15.73
CA GLY A 323 1.08 48.44 16.76
C GLY A 323 1.08 47.38 17.86
N GLY A 324 2.03 46.44 17.74
CA GLY A 324 3.00 46.13 18.80
C GLY A 324 2.55 45.23 19.97
N GLY A 325 3.37 44.22 20.25
CA GLY A 325 3.39 43.62 21.59
C GLY A 325 3.74 42.14 21.64
N TYR A 326 5.00 41.79 21.40
CA TYR A 326 5.54 40.50 21.83
C TYR A 326 5.84 40.53 23.34
N ARG A 327 5.04 39.80 24.12
CA ARG A 327 5.36 39.25 25.46
C ARG A 327 4.94 37.77 25.39
N GLY A 328 5.75 36.77 25.68
CA GLY A 328 6.69 36.66 26.80
C GLY A 328 6.07 35.73 27.86
N ARG A 329 6.24 34.42 27.71
CA ARG A 329 6.01 33.36 28.72
C ARG A 329 6.90 32.19 28.29
N GLY A 330 7.92 31.71 29.00
CA GLY A 330 8.20 31.77 30.43
C GLY A 330 8.14 30.33 30.98
N GLY A 331 9.30 29.76 31.32
CA GLY A 331 9.46 28.50 32.06
C GLY A 331 10.16 27.39 31.24
N GLY A 332 11.24 26.77 31.67
CA GLY A 332 12.04 26.89 32.89
C GLY A 332 13.19 25.89 32.76
N GLY A 333 14.43 26.37 32.88
CA GLY A 333 15.63 25.53 32.89
C GLY A 333 16.28 25.60 34.26
N TYR A 334 16.33 24.47 34.95
CA TYR A 334 17.16 24.26 36.13
C TYR A 334 18.39 23.49 35.68
N GLY A 335 19.53 24.18 35.73
CA GLY A 335 20.86 23.59 35.70
C GLY A 335 21.42 23.42 37.12
N GLY A 336 22.45 22.56 37.22
CA GLY A 336 23.23 22.27 38.42
C GLY A 336 23.26 20.75 38.64
N GLY A 337 24.38 20.03 38.58
CA GLY A 337 25.78 20.39 38.78
C GLY A 337 26.32 19.51 39.92
N GLY A 338 27.39 18.75 39.66
CA GLY A 338 28.13 17.94 40.65
C GLY A 338 28.60 16.61 40.06
N ARG A 339 29.83 16.51 39.51
CA ARG A 339 31.12 16.20 40.18
C ARG A 339 31.15 14.89 40.98
N GLY A 340 32.02 13.97 40.54
CA GLY A 340 33.07 13.41 41.41
C GLY A 340 33.20 11.88 41.48
N GLY A 341 34.34 11.36 40.99
CA GLY A 341 35.02 10.10 41.37
C GLY A 341 34.28 8.81 40.96
N TYR A 342 34.86 7.63 40.70
CA TYR A 342 36.13 6.97 41.05
C TYR A 342 36.26 5.82 40.01
N GLY A 343 37.39 5.49 39.38
CA GLY A 343 38.53 4.80 39.97
C GLY A 343 38.47 3.27 39.74
N GLY A 344 39.38 2.73 38.91
CA GLY A 344 39.71 1.29 38.77
C GLY A 344 39.07 0.58 37.57
N GLY A 345 39.74 -0.23 36.74
CA GLY A 345 41.10 -0.78 36.74
C GLY A 345 41.09 -2.09 35.93
N GLY A 346 42.13 -2.33 35.10
CA GLY A 346 42.44 -3.61 34.42
C GLY A 346 41.59 -3.93 33.18
N GLY A 347 42.08 -4.10 31.95
CA GLY A 347 43.41 -4.52 31.49
C GLY A 347 43.42 -6.03 31.26
N PHE A 348 43.18 -6.50 30.02
CA PHE A 348 43.68 -7.78 29.50
C PHE A 348 43.78 -7.74 27.96
N ARG A 349 45.03 -7.70 27.50
CA ARG A 349 45.50 -8.14 26.17
C ARG A 349 46.02 -9.58 26.33
N GLY A 350 45.85 -10.40 25.29
CA GLY A 350 46.90 -11.37 24.89
C GLY A 350 46.46 -12.82 24.61
N GLY A 351 46.79 -13.28 23.40
CA GLY A 351 47.12 -14.67 23.00
C GLY A 351 45.95 -15.65 22.90
N TYR A 352 45.78 -16.47 21.86
CA TYR A 352 46.64 -16.94 20.77
C TYR A 352 45.82 -17.06 19.48
#